data_AF-A0A6J6XKS7-F1
#
_entry.id   AF-A0A6J6XKS7-F1
#
_cell.length_a   1.000
_cell.length_b   1.000
_cell.length_c   1.000
_cell.angle_alpha   90.00
_cell.angle_beta   90.00
_cell.angle_gamma   90.00
#
_symmetry.space_group_name_H-M   'P 1'
#
loop_
_entity.id
_entity.type
_entity.pdbx_description
1 polymer ?
#
loop_
_entity_poly.entity_id
_entity_poly.type
_entity_poly.pdbx_seq_one_letter_code
_entity_poly.pdbx_strand_id
1 'polypeptide(L)' 'MPGAIIIIIALLSFPIVVGLSTAGIAALLGFFLQRDGDIRNAGSELVELNN' A
#
# COMPACT_ATOMS: atom_id res chain seq x y z
N MET A 1 25.12 17.32 21.99
CA MET A 1 23.73 17.74 21.67
C MET A 1 22.86 16.57 21.19
N PRO A 2 22.65 15.50 21.99
CA PRO A 2 21.94 14.30 21.50
C PRO A 2 20.48 14.57 21.09
N GLY A 3 19.79 15.46 21.82
CA GLY A 3 18.40 15.81 21.52
C GLY A 3 18.21 16.42 20.13
N ALA A 4 19.11 17.30 19.69
CA ALA A 4 19.04 17.92 18.37
C ALA A 4 19.19 16.89 17.24
N ILE A 5 20.07 15.90 17.44
CA ILE A 5 20.31 14.82 16.46
C ILE A 5 19.05 13.96 16.32
N ILE A 6 18.41 13.59 17.43
CA ILE A 6 17.19 12.79 17.42
C ILE A 6 16.06 13.52 16.68
N ILE A 7 15.90 14.82 16.92
CA ILE A 7 14.88 15.62 16.24
C ILE A 7 15.11 15.66 14.72
N ILE A 8 16.35 15.85 14.27
CA ILE A 8 16.67 15.87 12.83
C ILE A 8 16.34 14.52 12.19
N ILE A 9 16.71 13.41 12.83
CA ILE A 9 16.38 12.06 12.33
C ILE A 9 14.88 11.87 12.24
N ALA A 10 14.13 12.26 13.29
CA ALA A 10 12.67 12.14 13.31
C ALA A 10 12.03 12.94 12.17
N LEU A 11 12.43 14.20 11.98
CA LEU A 11 11.89 15.08 10.94
C LEU A 11 12.17 14.56 9.53
N LEU A 12 13.36 14.00 9.27
CA LEU A 12 13.69 13.43 7.96
C LEU A 12 12.97 12.10 7.71
N SER A 13 12.81 11.27 8.75
CA SER A 13 12.14 9.97 8.63
C SER A 13 10.62 10.09 8.49
N PHE A 14 10.00 11.08 9.13
CA PHE A 14 8.55 11.24 9.21
C PHE A 14 7.84 11.25 7.84
N PRO A 15 8.22 12.10 6.86
CA PRO A 15 7.53 12.12 5.57
C PRO A 15 7.70 10.81 4.79
N ILE A 16 8.84 10.13 4.96
CA ILE A 16 9.12 8.85 4.30
C ILE A 16 8.25 7.76 4.90
N VAL A 17 8.24 7.63 6.23
CA VAL A 17 7.46 6.61 6.94
C VAL A 17 5.97 6.82 6.71
N VAL A 18 5.47 8.04 6.90
CA VAL A 18 4.05 8.35 6.73
C VAL A 18 3.65 8.21 5.27
N GLY A 19 4.42 8.77 4.33
CA GLY A 19 4.11 8.71 2.90
C GLY A 19 4.15 7.29 2.33
N LEU A 20 5.12 6.47 2.71
CA LEU A 20 5.22 5.09 2.22
C LEU A 20 4.27 4.14 2.94
N SER A 21 3.91 4.41 4.20
CA SER A 21 2.97 3.55 4.95
C SER A 21 1.59 3.47 4.27
N THR A 22 1.10 4.59 3.74
CA THR A 22 -0.20 4.63 3.05
C THR A 22 -0.15 3.89 1.71
N ALA A 23 0.94 4.03 0.95
CA ALA A 23 1.18 3.26 -0.27
C ALA A 23 1.25 1.76 0.02
N GLY A 24 1.93 1.35 1.10
CA GLY A 24 2.00 -0.04 1.53
C GLY A 24 0.62 -0.62 1.89
N ILE A 25 -0.19 0.13 2.64
CA ILE A 25 -1.56 -0.27 2.99
C ILE A 25 -2.43 -0.37 1.74
N ALA A 26 -2.35 0.60 0.83
CA ALA A 26 -3.11 0.59 -0.42
C ALA A 26 -2.74 -0.61 -1.31
N ALA A 27 -1.44 -0.91 -1.43
CA ALA A 27 -0.97 -2.08 -2.17
C ALA A 27 -1.47 -3.39 -1.54
N LEU A 28 -1.41 -3.50 -0.21
CA LEU A 28 -1.85 -4.68 0.51
C LEU A 28 -3.36 -4.90 0.37
N LEU A 29 -4.16 -3.85 0.55
CA LEU A 29 -5.61 -3.89 0.34
C LEU A 29 -5.95 -4.21 -1.12
N GLY A 30 -5.31 -3.55 -2.07
CA GLY A 30 -5.50 -3.79 -3.50
C GLY A 30 -5.23 -5.24 -3.89
N PHE A 31 -4.14 -5.83 -3.36
CA PHE A 31 -3.81 -7.23 -3.59
C PHE A 31 -4.90 -8.19 -3.10
N PHE A 32 -5.37 -8.01 -1.86
CA PHE A 32 -6.41 -8.88 -1.30
C PHE A 32 -7.76 -8.71 -2.00
N LEU A 33 -8.14 -7.47 -2.34
CA LEU A 33 -9.37 -7.18 -3.06
C LEU A 33 -9.34 -7.76 -4.47
N GLN A 34 -8.21 -7.62 -5.18
CA GLN A 34 -8.04 -8.20 -6.51
C GLN A 34 -8.17 -9.72 -6.45
N ARG A 35 -7.45 -10.37 -5.53
CA ARG A 35 -7.50 -11.83 -5.37
C ARG A 35 -8.91 -12.34 -5.04
N ASP A 36 -9.65 -11.64 -4.19
CA ASP A 36 -11.05 -11.99 -3.89
C ASP A 36 -11.94 -11.83 -5.14
N GLY A 37 -11.73 -10.74 -5.88
CA GLY A 37 -12.40 -10.49 -7.17
C GLY A 37 -12.17 -11.62 -8.16
N ASP A 38 -10.93 -12.06 -8.33
CA ASP A 38 -10.57 -13.13 -9.26
C ASP A 38 -11.25 -14.46 -8.89
N ILE A 39 -11.24 -14.82 -7.60
CA ILE A 39 -11.87 -16.06 -7.12
C ILE A 39 -13.39 -16.02 -7.35
N ARG A 40 -14.02 -14.89 -7.05
CA ARG A 40 -15.49 -14.74 -7.16
C ARG A 40 -15.97 -14.68 -8.61
N ASN A 41 -15.11 -14.21 -9.52
CA ASN A 41 -15.45 -14.03 -10.93
C ASN A 41 -14.83 -15.10 -11.85
N ALA A 42 -14.24 -16.16 -11.31
CA ALA A 42 -13.48 -17.18 -12.08
C ALA A 42 -14.26 -17.86 -13.23
N GLY A 43 -15.60 -17.85 -13.20
CA GLY A 43 -16.45 -18.37 -14.28
C GLY A 43 -17.25 -17.29 -15.02
N SER A 44 -16.91 -16.01 -14.83
CA SER A 44 -17.62 -14.90 -15.45
C SER A 44 -17.12 -14.64 -16.87
N GLU A 45 -18.06 -14.56 -17.81
CA GLU A 45 -17.83 -14.12 -19.20
C GLU A 45 -17.21 -12.71 -19.30
N LEU A 46 -17.30 -11.92 -18.22
CA LEU A 46 -16.73 -10.56 -18.16
C LEU A 46 -15.23 -10.57 -17.89
N VAL A 47 -14.66 -11.66 -17.37
CA VAL A 47 -13.20 -11.76 -17.13
C VAL A 47 -12.44 -11.74 -18.45
N GLU A 48 -12.98 -12.37 -19.50
CA GLU A 48 -12.36 -12.43 -20.83
C GLU A 48 -12.36 -11.06 -21.54
N LEU A 49 -13.24 -10.15 -21.12
CA LEU A 49 -13.40 -8.80 -21.65
C LEU A 49 -12.56 -7.75 -20.89
N ASN A 50 -12.01 -8.10 -19.72
CA ASN A 50 -11.21 -7.21 -18.88
C ASN A 50 -9.72 -7.26 -19.26
N ASN A 51 -9.42 -6.89 -20.52
CA ASN A 51 -8.07 -6.72 -21.05
C ASN A 51 -7.53 -5.31 -20.85
#